data_AF-A0A2N1W1C4-F1
#
_entry.id   AF-A0A2N1W1C4-F1
#
_cell.length_a   1.000
_cell.length_b   1.000
_cell.length_c   1.000
_cell.angle_alpha   90.00
_cell.angle_beta   90.00
_cell.angle_gamma   90.00
#
_symmetry.space_group_name_H-M   'P 1'
#
loop_
_entity.id
_entity.type
_entity.pdbx_description
1 polymer ?
#
loop_
_entity_poly.entity_id
_entity_poly.type
_entity_poly.pdbx_seq_one_letter_code
_entity_poly.pdbx_strand_id
1 'polypeptide(L)'
;MEEKNFKKARLENVTIPQNREFLRNALINSAATKKKSFFNFAPVKIGAAAFAVVLAAVFMVVEDNNNPGQTNNLGGVWSTYDDSAEGNNSVVWPQAPKACENLFEKSAPGFGGKGYAVRVTGNAGDKAKTTLGVNTYLSEHASCPRCSGINITMFKGIKFKMKGNIAGGALYFILPHESGEPDENKTLCQSLTDNNDYTADISGLVKSEWTDVKLDFYKSFKQPKGTTVKIDKVLENANRIKWEWKGNKGEKMDIWIDEIQFY
;
A
#
# COMPACT_ATOMS: atom_id res chain seq x y z
N MET A 1 -7.29 -39.90 -11.04
CA MET A 1 -8.51 -39.05 -10.97
C MET A 1 -8.08 -37.65 -11.37
N GLU A 2 -8.66 -37.17 -12.47
CA GLU A 2 -8.10 -36.20 -13.41
C GLU A 2 -8.01 -34.75 -12.91
N GLU A 3 -7.03 -34.07 -13.49
CA GLU A 3 -6.64 -32.65 -13.54
C GLU A 3 -7.75 -31.62 -13.90
N LYS A 4 -9.03 -32.00 -13.85
CA LYS A 4 -10.14 -31.23 -14.46
C LYS A 4 -10.82 -30.20 -13.56
N ASN A 5 -10.52 -30.11 -12.26
CA ASN A 5 -11.30 -29.27 -11.34
C ASN A 5 -10.71 -27.90 -10.97
N PHE A 6 -9.53 -27.50 -11.46
CA PHE A 6 -8.98 -26.15 -11.22
C PHE A 6 -9.29 -25.12 -12.31
N LYS A 7 -9.88 -25.53 -13.44
CA LYS A 7 -10.20 -24.64 -14.57
C LYS A 7 -11.52 -23.85 -14.42
N LYS A 8 -12.20 -23.90 -13.26
CA LYS A 8 -13.53 -23.31 -13.08
C LYS A 8 -13.64 -22.17 -12.04
N ALA A 9 -12.52 -21.59 -11.61
CA ALA A 9 -12.55 -20.25 -11.04
C ALA A 9 -12.49 -19.24 -12.19
N ARG A 10 -13.66 -18.76 -12.63
CA ARG A 10 -13.79 -17.72 -13.67
C ARG A 10 -13.16 -16.41 -13.17
N LEU A 11 -11.90 -16.19 -13.52
CA LEU A 11 -11.22 -14.88 -13.50
C LEU A 11 -11.65 -14.04 -14.71
N GLU A 12 -12.92 -14.04 -15.07
CA GLU A 12 -13.38 -13.49 -16.36
C GLU A 12 -13.49 -11.96 -16.39
N ASN A 13 -13.20 -11.21 -15.32
CA ASN A 13 -13.29 -9.73 -15.34
C ASN A 13 -12.12 -8.98 -14.66
N VAL A 14 -10.94 -9.59 -14.46
CA VAL A 14 -9.76 -8.86 -13.95
C VAL A 14 -8.77 -8.57 -15.07
N THR A 15 -8.86 -7.37 -15.64
CA THR A 15 -8.09 -6.93 -16.81
C THR A 15 -6.73 -6.32 -16.42
N ILE A 16 -5.76 -7.07 -15.88
CA ILE A 16 -4.35 -6.57 -15.83
C ILE A 16 -3.34 -7.72 -16.05
N PRO A 17 -2.63 -7.78 -17.20
CA PRO A 17 -1.74 -8.90 -17.56
C PRO A 17 -0.55 -9.14 -16.62
N GLN A 18 0.01 -8.10 -15.99
CA GLN A 18 1.28 -8.17 -15.25
C GLN A 18 1.16 -8.89 -13.88
N ASN A 19 0.03 -8.73 -13.18
CA ASN A 19 -0.19 -9.34 -11.86
C ASN A 19 -0.83 -10.74 -11.95
N ARG A 20 -1.33 -11.16 -13.12
CA ARG A 20 -2.04 -12.44 -13.32
C ARG A 20 -1.12 -13.66 -13.22
N GLU A 21 0.07 -13.61 -13.81
CA GLU A 21 1.06 -14.68 -13.67
C GLU A 21 1.60 -14.74 -12.24
N PHE A 22 1.81 -13.59 -11.61
CA PHE A 22 2.22 -13.48 -10.21
C PHE A 22 1.22 -14.18 -9.27
N LEU A 23 -0.06 -13.81 -9.33
CA LEU A 23 -1.09 -14.42 -8.47
C LEU A 23 -1.23 -15.91 -8.74
N ARG A 24 -1.14 -16.33 -10.00
CA ARG A 24 -1.17 -17.75 -10.38
C ARG A 24 -0.01 -18.52 -9.76
N ASN A 25 1.22 -17.99 -9.83
CA ASN A 25 2.41 -18.64 -9.29
C ASN A 25 2.44 -18.63 -7.75
N ALA A 26 2.01 -17.54 -7.11
CA ALA A 26 1.87 -17.46 -5.66
C ALA A 26 0.86 -18.48 -5.12
N LEU A 27 -0.30 -18.63 -5.78
CA LEU A 27 -1.31 -19.63 -5.43
C LEU A 27 -0.80 -21.07 -5.63
N ILE A 28 -0.08 -21.34 -6.72
CA ILE A 28 0.52 -22.66 -6.97
C ILE A 28 1.56 -23.00 -5.90
N ASN A 29 2.40 -22.05 -5.50
CA ASN A 29 3.42 -22.27 -4.48
C ASN A 29 2.84 -22.44 -3.06
N SER A 30 1.79 -21.70 -2.72
CA SER A 30 1.01 -21.86 -1.48
C SER A 30 0.31 -23.23 -1.39
N ALA A 31 -0.22 -23.73 -2.52
CA ALA A 31 -0.80 -25.06 -2.59
C ALA A 31 0.27 -26.18 -2.49
N ALA A 32 1.49 -25.92 -2.95
CA ALA A 32 2.62 -26.86 -2.84
C ALA A 32 3.18 -26.98 -1.42
N THR A 33 3.20 -25.88 -0.64
CA THR A 33 3.63 -25.92 0.78
C THR A 33 2.64 -26.64 1.68
N LYS A 34 1.33 -26.59 1.39
CA LYS A 34 0.33 -27.41 2.12
C LYS A 34 0.42 -28.92 1.83
N LYS A 35 1.15 -29.34 0.79
CA LYS A 35 1.29 -30.77 0.42
C LYS A 35 2.49 -31.49 1.03
N LYS A 36 3.32 -30.82 1.84
CA LYS A 36 4.54 -31.39 2.46
C LYS A 36 4.43 -31.72 3.96
N SER A 37 3.22 -31.96 4.45
CA SER A 37 3.01 -32.59 5.76
C SER A 37 2.02 -33.72 5.60
N PHE A 38 2.48 -34.89 5.15
CA PHE A 38 1.92 -36.22 5.42
C PHE A 38 2.75 -37.20 4.58
N PHE A 39 3.74 -37.84 5.21
CA PHE A 39 4.21 -39.23 5.02
C PHE A 39 5.68 -39.39 5.48
N ASN A 40 5.86 -40.46 6.26
CA ASN A 40 7.04 -40.84 7.04
C ASN A 40 8.30 -41.19 6.21
N PHE A 41 9.44 -40.97 6.84
CA PHE A 41 10.75 -41.66 6.77
C PHE A 41 11.03 -42.66 5.64
N ALA A 42 12.06 -42.36 4.84
CA ALA A 42 13.18 -43.26 4.49
C ALA A 42 14.39 -42.44 4.01
N PRO A 43 15.65 -42.78 4.39
CA PRO A 43 16.81 -41.99 4.03
C PRO A 43 17.37 -42.44 2.68
N VAL A 44 17.18 -41.65 1.63
CA VAL A 44 17.88 -41.86 0.36
C VAL A 44 19.01 -40.84 0.23
N LYS A 45 20.24 -41.33 0.42
CA LYS A 45 21.48 -40.66 0.00
C LYS A 45 21.54 -40.69 -1.51
N ILE A 46 21.16 -39.60 -2.18
CA ILE A 46 21.52 -39.33 -3.59
C ILE A 46 21.98 -37.88 -3.68
N GLY A 47 23.06 -37.71 -4.43
CA GLY A 47 23.91 -36.53 -4.50
C GLY A 47 23.23 -35.23 -4.94
N ALA A 48 23.98 -34.17 -4.68
CA ALA A 48 23.78 -32.78 -5.05
C ALA A 48 22.93 -32.56 -6.31
N ALA A 49 21.67 -32.19 -6.10
CA ALA A 49 21.00 -31.23 -6.97
C ALA A 49 21.07 -29.89 -6.25
N ALA A 50 22.00 -29.04 -6.68
CA ALA A 50 22.02 -27.65 -6.29
C ALA A 50 20.66 -27.05 -6.66
N PHE A 51 19.78 -26.88 -5.67
CA PHE A 51 18.65 -25.97 -5.78
C PHE A 51 19.25 -24.56 -5.82
N ALA A 52 19.68 -24.14 -7.01
CA ALA A 52 19.69 -22.73 -7.33
C ALA A 52 18.22 -22.31 -7.34
N VAL A 53 17.70 -21.97 -6.17
CA VAL A 53 16.51 -21.12 -6.11
C VAL A 53 16.97 -19.84 -6.79
N VAL A 54 16.59 -19.69 -8.07
CA VAL A 54 16.56 -18.39 -8.69
C VAL A 54 15.63 -17.59 -7.78
N LEU A 55 16.22 -16.77 -6.90
CA LEU A 55 15.53 -15.67 -6.26
C LEU A 55 15.21 -14.71 -7.41
N ALA A 56 14.22 -15.07 -8.24
CA ALA A 56 13.49 -14.10 -9.01
C ALA A 56 13.01 -13.12 -7.94
N ALA A 57 13.55 -11.90 -7.96
CA ALA A 57 13.11 -10.85 -7.05
C ALA A 57 11.60 -10.79 -7.20
N VAL A 58 10.88 -11.24 -6.17
CA VAL A 58 9.44 -11.26 -6.20
C VAL A 58 9.03 -9.81 -6.01
N PHE A 59 8.54 -9.18 -7.08
CA PHE A 59 7.98 -7.85 -6.99
C PHE A 59 6.52 -7.86 -7.41
N MET A 60 5.77 -6.92 -6.85
CA MET A 60 4.39 -6.65 -7.22
C MET A 60 4.28 -5.17 -7.55
N VAL A 61 3.83 -4.85 -8.76
CA VAL A 61 3.57 -3.47 -9.17
C VAL A 61 2.24 -3.05 -8.57
N VAL A 62 2.30 -2.12 -7.61
CA VAL A 62 1.12 -1.53 -6.99
C VAL A 62 0.56 -0.44 -7.88
N GLU A 63 1.42 0.42 -8.43
CA GLU A 63 1.05 1.55 -9.28
C GLU A 63 2.21 1.92 -10.19
N ASP A 64 1.96 2.04 -11.50
CA ASP A 64 2.89 2.55 -12.51
C ASP A 64 2.41 3.86 -13.16
N ASN A 65 1.26 4.39 -12.70
CA ASN A 65 0.59 5.61 -13.14
C ASN A 65 0.46 5.77 -14.67
N ASN A 66 0.36 4.65 -15.38
CA ASN A 66 0.11 4.66 -16.83
C ASN A 66 -1.36 4.99 -17.18
N ASN A 67 -2.27 4.98 -16.19
CA ASN A 67 -3.68 5.33 -16.34
C ASN A 67 -4.02 6.58 -15.50
N PRO A 68 -4.76 7.57 -16.05
CA PRO A 68 -5.17 8.79 -15.32
C PRO A 68 -6.18 8.55 -14.20
N GLY A 69 -6.85 7.40 -14.19
CA GLY A 69 -7.92 7.06 -13.26
C GLY A 69 -7.47 6.98 -11.80
N GLN A 70 -8.46 6.88 -10.92
CA GLN A 70 -8.27 6.84 -9.47
C GLN A 70 -7.81 5.48 -8.95
N THR A 71 -7.78 4.46 -9.81
CA THR A 71 -7.42 3.09 -9.40
C THR A 71 -5.94 2.82 -9.64
N ASN A 72 -5.38 1.98 -8.77
CA ASN A 72 -4.05 1.42 -8.91
C ASN A 72 -4.09 0.06 -9.64
N ASN A 73 -2.92 -0.55 -9.84
CA ASN A 73 -2.79 -1.81 -10.58
C ASN A 73 -3.25 -3.05 -9.80
N LEU A 74 -3.70 -2.87 -8.55
CA LEU A 74 -4.35 -3.89 -7.73
C LEU A 74 -5.88 -3.70 -7.66
N GLY A 75 -6.40 -2.69 -8.36
CA GLY A 75 -7.83 -2.36 -8.39
C GLY A 75 -8.31 -1.54 -7.19
N GLY A 76 -7.42 -1.19 -6.26
CA GLY A 76 -7.77 -0.31 -5.15
C GLY A 76 -7.73 1.17 -5.56
N VAL A 77 -8.51 1.99 -4.87
CA VAL A 77 -8.65 3.42 -5.17
C VAL A 77 -7.64 4.26 -4.40
N TRP A 78 -7.17 5.32 -5.03
CA TRP A 78 -6.46 6.44 -4.42
C TRP A 78 -7.45 7.42 -3.81
N SER A 79 -7.10 7.97 -2.66
CA SER A 79 -7.93 8.92 -1.95
C SER A 79 -7.09 9.85 -1.08
N THR A 80 -7.33 11.16 -1.18
CA THR A 80 -6.77 12.15 -0.26
C THR A 80 -7.60 12.23 1.02
N TYR A 81 -7.00 12.75 2.08
CA TYR A 81 -7.69 13.03 3.32
C TYR A 81 -7.10 14.29 3.97
N ASP A 82 -7.93 14.96 4.75
CA ASP A 82 -7.58 16.13 5.55
C ASP A 82 -8.12 15.98 6.98
N ASP A 83 -7.90 17.01 7.79
CA ASP A 83 -8.29 17.07 9.19
C ASP A 83 -9.67 17.74 9.40
N SER A 84 -10.49 17.87 8.35
CA SER A 84 -11.81 18.51 8.45
C SER A 84 -12.77 17.77 9.38
N ALA A 85 -12.67 16.43 9.46
CA ALA A 85 -13.43 15.61 10.41
C ALA A 85 -13.12 15.92 11.89
N GLU A 86 -11.94 16.49 12.16
CA GLU A 86 -11.53 16.95 13.50
C GLU A 86 -11.93 18.42 13.76
N GLY A 87 -12.71 19.02 12.84
CA GLY A 87 -13.14 20.42 12.89
C GLY A 87 -12.05 21.41 12.52
N ASN A 88 -11.01 20.99 11.83
CA ASN A 88 -9.95 21.87 11.32
C ASN A 88 -10.28 22.37 9.91
N ASN A 89 -9.50 23.33 9.42
CA ASN A 89 -9.72 24.04 8.16
C ASN A 89 -8.57 23.89 7.16
N SER A 90 -7.78 22.81 7.28
CA SER A 90 -6.72 22.54 6.31
C SER A 90 -7.33 22.15 4.96
N VAL A 91 -6.56 22.36 3.89
CA VAL A 91 -7.02 22.08 2.52
C VAL A 91 -6.01 21.18 1.83
N VAL A 92 -6.51 20.15 1.17
CA VAL A 92 -5.72 19.22 0.35
C VAL A 92 -6.27 19.19 -1.08
N TRP A 93 -5.38 19.03 -2.04
CA TRP A 93 -5.66 18.76 -3.44
C TRP A 93 -4.92 17.48 -3.89
N PRO A 94 -5.58 16.55 -4.61
CA PRO A 94 -7.02 16.53 -4.92
C PRO A 94 -7.90 16.60 -3.67
N GLN A 95 -9.13 17.10 -3.81
CA GLN A 95 -9.99 17.34 -2.66
C GLN A 95 -10.30 16.02 -1.93
N ALA A 96 -10.22 16.04 -0.60
CA ALA A 96 -10.62 14.90 0.22
C ALA A 96 -12.08 14.52 -0.06
N PRO A 97 -12.43 13.22 -0.10
CA PRO A 97 -13.79 12.78 -0.35
C PRO A 97 -14.79 13.43 0.60
N LYS A 98 -15.94 13.83 0.05
CA LYS A 98 -17.11 14.22 0.82
C LYS A 98 -18.20 13.19 0.56
N ALA A 99 -18.68 12.55 1.62
CA ALA A 99 -19.64 11.45 1.53
C ALA A 99 -19.16 10.33 0.56
N CYS A 100 -19.97 9.96 -0.44
CA CYS A 100 -19.71 8.83 -1.34
C CYS A 100 -18.91 9.20 -2.60
N GLU A 101 -18.38 10.40 -2.71
CA GLU A 101 -17.69 10.88 -3.91
C GLU A 101 -16.17 10.90 -3.69
N ASN A 102 -15.43 10.16 -4.52
CA ASN A 102 -13.98 10.24 -4.58
C ASN A 102 -13.57 11.21 -5.69
N LEU A 103 -13.01 12.36 -5.31
CA LEU A 103 -12.58 13.42 -6.23
C LEU A 103 -11.09 13.34 -6.58
N PHE A 104 -10.45 12.21 -6.28
CA PHE A 104 -9.03 12.03 -6.55
C PHE A 104 -8.72 12.11 -8.05
N GLU A 105 -7.58 12.68 -8.41
CA GLU A 105 -7.07 12.66 -9.77
C GLU A 105 -5.54 12.64 -9.77
N LYS A 106 -4.96 11.97 -10.77
CA LYS A 106 -3.50 11.93 -10.96
C LYS A 106 -3.05 13.13 -11.79
N SER A 107 -1.85 13.64 -11.52
CA SER A 107 -1.25 14.76 -12.24
C SER A 107 -0.27 14.29 -13.31
N ALA A 108 -0.20 15.00 -14.45
CA ALA A 108 0.82 14.80 -15.47
C ALA A 108 1.83 15.97 -15.49
N PRO A 109 3.09 15.74 -15.91
CA PRO A 109 3.67 14.44 -16.21
C PRO A 109 4.20 13.74 -14.95
N GLY A 110 4.21 12.41 -14.99
CA GLY A 110 4.86 11.57 -13.99
C GLY A 110 6.38 11.52 -14.11
N PHE A 111 6.96 10.48 -13.53
CA PHE A 111 8.39 10.21 -13.56
C PHE A 111 8.91 10.11 -15.00
N GLY A 112 10.09 10.67 -15.25
CA GLY A 112 10.70 10.67 -16.60
C GLY A 112 9.93 11.48 -17.66
N GLY A 113 8.97 12.32 -17.26
CA GLY A 113 8.20 13.15 -18.19
C GLY A 113 7.11 12.38 -18.94
N LYS A 114 6.65 11.24 -18.41
CA LYS A 114 5.66 10.35 -19.05
C LYS A 114 4.49 10.10 -18.11
N GLY A 115 3.37 9.66 -18.67
CA GLY A 115 2.20 9.20 -17.90
C GLY A 115 1.73 10.22 -16.88
N TYR A 116 1.28 9.70 -15.73
CA TYR A 116 0.78 10.48 -14.61
C TYR A 116 1.60 10.18 -13.35
N ALA A 117 1.29 10.87 -12.26
CA ALA A 117 1.79 10.58 -10.93
C ALA A 117 0.75 11.01 -9.91
N VAL A 118 0.81 10.41 -8.73
CA VAL A 118 0.03 10.84 -7.59
C VAL A 118 0.65 12.13 -7.07
N ARG A 119 -0.01 13.26 -7.30
CA ARG A 119 0.38 14.54 -6.70
C ARG A 119 -0.58 14.88 -5.58
N VAL A 120 -0.03 15.28 -4.45
CA VAL A 120 -0.79 15.78 -3.31
C VAL A 120 -0.19 17.10 -2.91
N THR A 121 -0.99 18.15 -2.93
CA THR A 121 -0.59 19.44 -2.38
C THR A 121 -1.61 19.92 -1.36
N GLY A 122 -1.15 20.62 -0.33
CA GLY A 122 -2.03 21.08 0.72
C GLY A 122 -1.41 22.15 1.58
N ASN A 123 -2.27 22.81 2.34
CA ASN A 123 -1.91 23.83 3.30
C ASN A 123 -2.56 23.51 4.64
N ALA A 124 -1.76 23.57 5.70
CA ALA A 124 -2.25 23.50 7.06
C ALA A 124 -3.05 24.75 7.38
N GLY A 125 -4.23 24.54 7.98
CA GLY A 125 -5.11 25.62 8.40
C GLY A 125 -4.57 26.41 9.59
N ASP A 126 -5.49 27.00 10.36
CA ASP A 126 -5.15 27.94 11.43
C ASP A 126 -4.82 27.28 12.78
N LYS A 127 -5.02 25.97 12.88
CA LYS A 127 -4.80 25.17 14.08
C LYS A 127 -3.45 24.45 14.03
N ALA A 128 -2.91 24.15 15.20
CA ALA A 128 -1.70 23.34 15.32
C ALA A 128 -2.03 21.84 15.12
N LYS A 129 -1.04 21.06 14.66
CA LYS A 129 -1.13 19.61 14.42
C LYS A 129 -2.10 19.23 13.29
N THR A 130 -1.95 19.86 12.14
CA THR A 130 -2.66 19.47 10.94
C THR A 130 -2.23 18.09 10.47
N THR A 131 -3.18 17.29 9.98
CA THR A 131 -2.90 16.04 9.27
C THR A 131 -3.53 16.08 7.88
N LEU A 132 -2.70 15.99 6.84
CA LEU A 132 -3.13 15.87 5.44
C LEU A 132 -2.44 14.67 4.80
N GLY A 133 -3.02 14.08 3.77
CA GLY A 133 -2.30 13.04 3.06
C GLY A 133 -3.06 12.40 1.91
N VAL A 134 -2.49 11.29 1.45
CA VAL A 134 -3.08 10.40 0.46
C VAL A 134 -2.88 8.97 0.86
N ASN A 135 -3.81 8.11 0.50
CA ASN A 135 -3.68 6.69 0.63
C ASN A 135 -4.10 5.99 -0.67
N THR A 136 -3.70 4.74 -0.80
CA THR A 136 -4.24 3.84 -1.81
C THR A 136 -4.58 2.50 -1.18
N TYR A 137 -5.75 1.98 -1.51
CA TYR A 137 -6.18 0.65 -1.11
C TYR A 137 -5.44 -0.41 -1.95
N LEU A 138 -5.13 -1.56 -1.37
CA LEU A 138 -4.32 -2.59 -2.02
C LEU A 138 -5.16 -3.67 -2.75
N SER A 139 -6.48 -3.49 -2.80
CA SER A 139 -7.40 -4.29 -3.63
C SER A 139 -8.71 -3.53 -3.88
N GLU A 140 -9.51 -4.00 -4.83
CA GLU A 140 -10.90 -3.53 -5.05
C GLU A 140 -11.85 -3.77 -3.86
N HIS A 141 -11.42 -4.54 -2.86
CA HIS A 141 -12.22 -4.92 -1.70
C HIS A 141 -11.59 -4.50 -0.37
N ALA A 142 -10.45 -3.80 -0.40
CA ALA A 142 -9.72 -3.45 0.80
C ALA A 142 -10.32 -2.26 1.57
N SER A 143 -11.35 -1.61 1.00
CA SER A 143 -12.16 -0.59 1.66
C SER A 143 -13.51 -1.15 2.13
N CYS A 144 -14.25 -0.34 2.89
CA CYS A 144 -15.64 -0.64 3.23
C CYS A 144 -16.48 -0.90 1.97
N PRO A 145 -17.47 -1.80 2.05
CA PRO A 145 -17.89 -2.56 3.24
C PRO A 145 -17.16 -3.90 3.43
N ARG A 146 -16.16 -4.24 2.59
CA ARG A 146 -15.56 -5.58 2.58
C ARG A 146 -14.28 -5.70 3.40
N CYS A 147 -13.50 -4.63 3.47
CA CYS A 147 -12.27 -4.55 4.28
C CYS A 147 -11.30 -5.72 4.09
N SER A 148 -11.24 -6.26 2.87
CA SER A 148 -10.40 -7.40 2.51
C SER A 148 -9.09 -6.92 1.86
N GLY A 149 -8.05 -6.87 2.66
CA GLY A 149 -6.70 -6.54 2.22
C GLY A 149 -6.02 -7.68 1.46
N ILE A 150 -4.72 -7.52 1.23
CA ILE A 150 -3.88 -8.54 0.60
C ILE A 150 -2.74 -8.96 1.52
N ASN A 151 -2.26 -10.20 1.35
CA ASN A 151 -1.09 -10.67 2.06
C ASN A 151 0.19 -10.24 1.33
N ILE A 152 0.99 -9.41 1.99
CA ILE A 152 2.27 -8.90 1.49
C ILE A 152 3.47 -9.37 2.32
N THR A 153 3.31 -10.38 3.17
CA THR A 153 4.38 -10.96 4.03
C THR A 153 5.57 -11.52 3.25
N MET A 154 5.38 -11.89 1.99
CA MET A 154 6.45 -12.42 1.14
C MET A 154 7.43 -11.35 0.64
N PHE A 155 7.05 -10.07 0.74
CA PHE A 155 7.87 -8.95 0.30
C PHE A 155 8.71 -8.43 1.46
N LYS A 156 9.95 -8.07 1.17
CA LYS A 156 10.87 -7.44 2.10
C LYS A 156 10.48 -5.99 2.39
N GLY A 157 9.87 -5.31 1.43
CA GLY A 157 9.54 -3.91 1.58
C GLY A 157 8.80 -3.30 0.40
N ILE A 158 8.78 -1.97 0.41
CA ILE A 158 8.20 -1.15 -0.66
C ILE A 158 9.25 -0.19 -1.22
N LYS A 159 9.21 0.04 -2.52
CA LYS A 159 9.96 1.12 -3.17
C LYS A 159 9.05 1.92 -4.11
N PHE A 160 9.34 3.19 -4.22
CA PHE A 160 8.63 4.14 -5.08
C PHE A 160 9.52 5.32 -5.43
N LYS A 161 9.15 6.07 -6.47
CA LYS A 161 9.74 7.36 -6.82
C LYS A 161 9.00 8.47 -6.09
N MET A 162 9.72 9.47 -5.60
CA MET A 162 9.12 10.65 -4.98
C MET A 162 9.89 11.92 -5.31
N LYS A 163 9.17 13.02 -5.50
CA LYS A 163 9.71 14.40 -5.47
C LYS A 163 8.72 15.31 -4.76
N GLY A 164 9.13 16.51 -4.40
CA GLY A 164 8.25 17.49 -3.81
C GLY A 164 8.97 18.53 -2.96
N ASN A 165 8.19 19.21 -2.14
CA ASN A 165 8.66 20.14 -1.14
C ASN A 165 7.70 20.15 0.06
N ILE A 166 8.27 20.21 1.27
CA ILE A 166 7.53 20.48 2.50
C ILE A 166 8.15 21.71 3.16
N ALA A 167 7.33 22.72 3.47
CA ALA A 167 7.79 23.98 4.09
C ALA A 167 7.98 23.87 5.62
N GLY A 168 7.82 22.66 6.17
CA GLY A 168 7.86 22.34 7.58
C GLY A 168 7.10 21.03 7.87
N GLY A 169 7.00 20.69 9.15
CA GLY A 169 6.33 19.47 9.57
C GLY A 169 7.10 18.19 9.26
N ALA A 170 6.41 17.06 9.28
CA ALA A 170 6.98 15.74 9.02
C ALA A 170 6.09 14.92 8.10
N LEU A 171 6.70 14.22 7.14
CA LEU A 171 6.04 13.31 6.21
C LEU A 171 6.32 11.87 6.60
N TYR A 172 5.27 11.08 6.77
CA TYR A 172 5.33 9.69 7.17
C TYR A 172 4.75 8.78 6.09
N PHE A 173 5.41 7.65 5.86
CA PHE A 173 4.78 6.50 5.22
C PHE A 173 4.17 5.60 6.31
N ILE A 174 2.92 5.19 6.15
CA ILE A 174 2.18 4.44 7.19
C ILE A 174 1.64 3.13 6.63
N LEU A 175 1.77 2.08 7.44
CA LEU A 175 1.13 0.77 7.26
C LEU A 175 0.04 0.58 8.32
N PRO A 176 -1.23 0.91 8.01
CA PRO A 176 -2.34 0.68 8.92
C PRO A 176 -2.58 -0.80 9.19
N HIS A 177 -2.93 -1.13 10.43
CA HIS A 177 -3.47 -2.44 10.75
C HIS A 177 -4.98 -2.36 10.97
N GLU A 178 -5.72 -2.92 10.02
CA GLU A 178 -7.19 -2.90 10.01
C GLU A 178 -7.76 -4.31 10.04
N SER A 179 -8.98 -4.42 10.54
CA SER A 179 -9.72 -5.67 10.57
C SER A 179 -10.30 -6.00 9.19
N GLY A 180 -10.78 -7.24 9.06
CA GLY A 180 -11.57 -7.67 7.90
C GLY A 180 -13.00 -7.16 7.89
N GLU A 181 -13.38 -6.31 8.85
CA GLU A 181 -14.74 -5.85 9.08
C GLU A 181 -14.81 -4.31 9.09
N PRO A 182 -15.93 -3.73 8.63
CA PRO A 182 -16.16 -2.30 8.76
C PRO A 182 -16.36 -1.89 10.23
N ASP A 183 -16.12 -0.61 10.53
CA ASP A 183 -16.46 0.01 11.80
C ASP A 183 -17.98 0.07 12.02
N GLU A 184 -18.42 0.47 13.22
CA GLU A 184 -19.85 0.53 13.58
C GLU A 184 -20.66 1.41 12.63
N ASN A 185 -20.04 2.49 12.12
CA ASN A 185 -20.66 3.43 11.19
C ASN A 185 -20.60 2.96 9.73
N LYS A 186 -19.89 1.86 9.45
CA LYS A 186 -19.67 1.29 8.12
C LYS A 186 -19.03 2.26 7.12
N THR A 187 -18.23 3.19 7.62
CA THR A 187 -17.55 4.20 6.81
C THR A 187 -16.09 3.84 6.58
N LEU A 188 -15.45 3.14 7.52
CA LEU A 188 -14.04 2.79 7.48
C LEU A 188 -13.81 1.36 7.94
N CYS A 189 -12.69 0.76 7.54
CA CYS A 189 -12.27 -0.52 8.12
C CYS A 189 -11.82 -0.27 9.55
N GLN A 190 -12.20 -1.16 10.47
CA GLN A 190 -11.92 -0.96 11.88
C GLN A 190 -10.40 -1.01 12.14
N SER A 191 -9.84 0.04 12.76
CA SER A 191 -8.45 0.01 13.22
C SER A 191 -8.26 -1.01 14.35
N LEU A 192 -7.19 -1.80 14.28
CA LEU A 192 -6.82 -2.79 15.30
C LEU A 192 -5.68 -2.33 16.22
N THR A 193 -5.25 -1.08 16.06
CA THR A 193 -4.12 -0.47 16.77
C THR A 193 -4.48 0.85 17.43
N ASP A 194 -5.75 1.27 17.39
CA ASP A 194 -6.19 2.61 17.80
C ASP A 194 -5.38 3.71 17.10
N ASN A 195 -5.10 3.53 15.80
CA ASN A 195 -4.22 4.35 14.97
C ASN A 195 -2.75 4.41 15.41
N ASN A 196 -2.31 3.54 16.32
CA ASN A 196 -0.88 3.35 16.65
C ASN A 196 -0.21 2.48 15.57
N ASP A 197 -0.26 2.91 14.32
CA ASP A 197 0.19 2.14 13.17
C ASP A 197 1.72 2.17 12.98
N TYR A 198 2.25 1.23 12.20
CA TYR A 198 3.65 1.27 11.81
C TYR A 198 3.92 2.46 10.90
N THR A 199 4.89 3.29 11.27
CA THR A 199 5.27 4.50 10.54
C THR A 199 6.76 4.51 10.20
N ALA A 200 7.09 5.05 9.04
CA ALA A 200 8.45 5.40 8.64
C ALA A 200 8.51 6.90 8.35
N ASP A 201 9.38 7.62 9.02
CA ASP A 201 9.65 9.03 8.71
C ASP A 201 10.44 9.12 7.40
N ILE A 202 9.84 9.75 6.39
CA ILE A 202 10.43 9.94 5.07
C ILE A 202 10.67 11.43 4.74
N SER A 203 10.59 12.31 5.74
CA SER A 203 10.73 13.76 5.58
C SER A 203 12.05 14.13 4.91
N GLY A 204 13.15 13.51 5.35
CA GLY A 204 14.50 13.74 4.80
C GLY A 204 14.72 13.21 3.38
N LEU A 205 13.73 12.50 2.80
CA LEU A 205 13.77 11.99 1.43
C LEU A 205 13.01 12.88 0.44
N VAL A 206 12.31 13.92 0.91
CA VAL A 206 11.61 14.87 0.05
C VAL A 206 12.64 15.80 -0.60
N LYS A 207 12.78 15.71 -1.92
CA LYS A 207 13.65 16.58 -2.74
C LYS A 207 12.90 17.14 -3.93
N SER A 208 13.39 18.24 -4.50
CA SER A 208 12.79 18.85 -5.69
C SER A 208 12.94 17.96 -6.93
N GLU A 209 14.01 17.17 -7.01
CA GLU A 209 14.18 16.11 -8.00
C GLU A 209 13.55 14.76 -7.59
N TRP A 210 13.25 13.93 -8.60
CA TRP A 210 12.79 12.56 -8.37
C TRP A 210 13.87 11.70 -7.71
N THR A 211 13.52 11.07 -6.60
CA THR A 211 14.39 10.18 -5.83
C THR A 211 13.76 8.81 -5.65
N ASP A 212 14.60 7.79 -5.49
CA ASP A 212 14.16 6.46 -5.06
C ASP A 212 13.98 6.44 -3.54
N VAL A 213 12.76 6.13 -3.10
CA VAL A 213 12.46 5.79 -1.72
C VAL A 213 12.37 4.28 -1.62
N LYS A 214 13.11 3.69 -0.68
CA LYS A 214 13.10 2.25 -0.41
C LYS A 214 12.99 2.01 1.07
N LEU A 215 11.87 1.41 1.49
CA LEU A 215 11.59 1.10 2.88
C LEU A 215 11.58 -0.43 3.05
N ASP A 216 12.30 -0.92 4.04
CA ASP A 216 12.29 -2.32 4.46
C ASP A 216 11.26 -2.46 5.57
N PHE A 217 10.27 -3.33 5.42
CA PHE A 217 9.16 -3.40 6.37
C PHE A 217 9.68 -3.63 7.80
N TYR A 218 10.65 -4.53 7.97
CA TYR A 218 11.13 -4.93 9.29
C TYR A 218 12.16 -3.98 9.90
N LYS A 219 12.69 -3.02 9.13
CA LYS A 219 13.77 -2.12 9.59
C LYS A 219 13.40 -0.66 9.58
N SER A 220 12.67 -0.21 8.57
CA SER A 220 12.34 1.20 8.37
C SER A 220 11.17 1.66 9.23
N PHE A 221 10.31 0.73 9.65
CA PHE A 221 9.07 1.06 10.35
C PHE A 221 9.18 0.90 11.85
N LYS A 222 8.54 1.83 12.57
CA LYS A 222 8.37 1.78 14.01
C LYS A 222 6.91 1.98 14.36
N GLN A 223 6.45 1.24 15.36
CA GLN A 223 5.12 1.44 15.93
C GLN A 223 5.23 2.39 17.15
N PRO A 224 4.34 3.38 17.29
CA PRO A 224 4.31 4.22 18.49
C PRO A 224 3.83 3.40 19.71
N LYS A 225 3.95 3.99 20.90
CA LYS A 225 3.47 3.37 22.14
C LYS A 225 1.93 3.29 22.13
N GLY A 226 1.37 2.16 22.54
CA GLY A 226 -0.07 1.94 22.58
C GLY A 226 -0.41 0.46 22.34
N THR A 227 -1.53 0.22 21.66
CA THR A 227 -1.92 -1.11 21.17
C THR A 227 -0.94 -1.55 20.08
N THR A 228 -0.01 -2.44 20.44
CA THR A 228 1.06 -2.89 19.54
C THR A 228 0.77 -4.25 18.92
N VAL A 229 1.22 -4.44 17.69
CA VAL A 229 1.05 -5.68 16.92
C VAL A 229 2.36 -5.99 16.20
N LYS A 230 2.67 -7.28 16.00
CA LYS A 230 3.84 -7.66 15.20
C LYS A 230 3.62 -7.26 13.74
N ILE A 231 4.65 -6.73 13.10
CA ILE A 231 4.56 -6.30 11.70
C ILE A 231 4.07 -7.42 10.76
N ASP A 232 4.44 -8.68 11.00
CA ASP A 232 3.94 -9.81 10.20
C ASP A 232 2.41 -9.86 10.14
N LYS A 233 1.72 -9.55 11.25
CA LYS A 233 0.26 -9.50 11.30
C LYS A 233 -0.33 -8.33 10.53
N VAL A 234 0.38 -7.21 10.46
CA VAL A 234 0.00 -6.08 9.61
C VAL A 234 0.12 -6.45 8.13
N LEU A 235 1.19 -7.17 7.77
CA LEU A 235 1.46 -7.58 6.40
C LEU A 235 0.58 -8.76 5.93
N GLU A 236 0.03 -9.57 6.84
CA GLU A 236 -0.88 -10.69 6.50
C GLU A 236 -2.19 -10.24 5.85
N ASN A 237 -2.67 -9.03 6.21
CA ASN A 237 -3.90 -8.42 5.69
C ASN A 237 -3.70 -6.91 5.54
N ALA A 238 -2.90 -6.49 4.57
CA ALA A 238 -2.66 -5.08 4.30
C ALA A 238 -3.80 -4.51 3.45
N ASN A 239 -4.61 -3.63 4.04
CA ASN A 239 -5.74 -3.00 3.36
C ASN A 239 -5.31 -1.80 2.52
N ARG A 240 -4.45 -0.93 3.06
CA ARG A 240 -3.98 0.28 2.39
C ARG A 240 -2.57 0.66 2.83
N ILE A 241 -1.97 1.57 2.08
CA ILE A 241 -0.74 2.29 2.45
C ILE A 241 -1.01 3.80 2.41
N LYS A 242 -0.33 4.57 3.27
CA LYS A 242 -0.57 6.03 3.38
C LYS A 242 0.71 6.84 3.31
N TRP A 243 0.62 8.04 2.73
CA TRP A 243 1.55 9.14 2.89
C TRP A 243 0.84 10.24 3.68
N GLU A 244 1.32 10.48 4.89
CA GLU A 244 0.70 11.40 5.84
C GLU A 244 1.67 12.51 6.21
N TRP A 245 1.28 13.75 5.97
CA TRP A 245 2.02 14.92 6.40
C TRP A 245 1.38 15.54 7.62
N LYS A 246 2.22 15.79 8.63
CA LYS A 246 1.87 16.47 9.87
C LYS A 246 2.52 17.84 9.88
N GLY A 247 1.71 18.85 9.63
CA GLY A 247 2.15 20.24 9.51
C GLY A 247 1.82 21.10 10.72
N ASN A 248 2.53 22.21 10.85
CA ASN A 248 2.15 23.33 11.71
C ASN A 248 1.33 24.36 10.93
N LYS A 249 0.72 25.28 11.67
CA LYS A 249 -0.12 26.36 11.13
C LYS A 249 0.51 27.04 9.91
N GLY A 250 -0.23 27.10 8.81
CA GLY A 250 0.16 27.81 7.59
C GLY A 250 1.26 27.15 6.76
N GLU A 251 1.85 26.04 7.21
CA GLU A 251 2.83 25.28 6.44
C GLU A 251 2.18 24.62 5.21
N LYS A 252 3.03 24.22 4.25
CA LYS A 252 2.59 23.67 2.96
C LYS A 252 3.34 22.39 2.62
N MET A 253 2.64 21.52 1.91
CA MET A 253 3.19 20.32 1.28
C MET A 253 2.82 20.31 -0.22
N ASP A 254 3.75 19.85 -1.05
CA ASP A 254 3.50 19.38 -2.41
C ASP A 254 4.39 18.16 -2.65
N ILE A 255 3.79 16.98 -2.79
CA ILE A 255 4.52 15.74 -3.05
C ILE A 255 3.98 15.06 -4.30
N TRP A 256 4.87 14.40 -5.02
CA TRP A 256 4.59 13.59 -6.20
C TRP A 256 5.14 12.19 -5.95
N ILE A 257 4.35 11.17 -6.23
CA ILE A 257 4.66 9.76 -5.99
C ILE A 257 4.42 8.97 -7.29
N ASP A 258 5.34 8.07 -7.61
CA ASP A 258 5.26 7.24 -8.81
C ASP A 258 5.95 5.87 -8.64
N GLU A 259 5.74 4.94 -9.58
CA GLU A 259 6.48 3.66 -9.70
C GLU A 259 6.53 2.82 -8.41
N ILE A 260 5.35 2.57 -7.83
CA ILE A 260 5.17 1.92 -6.54
C ILE A 260 5.17 0.41 -6.70
N GLN A 261 6.04 -0.26 -5.94
CA GLN A 261 6.14 -1.71 -5.96
C GLN A 261 6.57 -2.29 -4.62
N PHE A 262 6.04 -3.46 -4.29
CA PHE A 262 6.60 -4.35 -3.27
C PHE A 262 7.75 -5.16 -3.87
N TYR A 263 8.79 -5.47 -3.08
CA TYR A 263 10.00 -6.19 -3.52
C TYR A 263 10.54 -7.15 -2.46
#